data_AF-A0A392M373-F1
#
_entry.id   AF-A0A392M373-F1
#
_cell.length_a   1.000
_cell.length_b   1.000
_cell.length_c   1.000
_cell.angle_alpha   90.00
_cell.angle_beta   90.00
_cell.angle_gamma   90.00
#
_symmetry.space_group_name_H-M   'P 1'
#
loop_
_entity.id
_entity.type
_entity.pdbx_description
1 polymer ?
#
loop_
_entity_poly.entity_id
_entity_poly.type
_entity_poly.pdbx_seq_one_letter_code
_entity_poly.pdbx_strand_id
1 'polypeptide(L)'
;MRIVCRVKNKNYAPIQITAEQIVREARELEKSEIHRHRPPKQKINDGTELGEYCLRKRKEFEDLIRRVGSWNVKVWVKYAEWEESQKEFDRSRSVWERALKVDYKNHTVWLKYAEFEMKNRFINHARNVWHRAVTLLPRVDQLWYKYIHMENMLANVPGARRIFQMWMEWMPDRHAWLSYIKFELKYKEIQRARDIFERFVLCHPNVASWIRYAKFEIKNGDACTSRNVFERALDKVAAAVDNEEAQKLFIAFADFEASCHEIDRAKFTVFGELSKLEPLSEERKSKWRREMDSLLAPRNYTVELVPAKQNNANVRIFEVYSISGR
;
A
#
# COMPACT_ATOMS: atom_id res chain seq x y z
N MET A 1 65.06 -38.71 -36.76
CA MET A 1 64.19 -37.67 -37.37
C MET A 1 64.58 -36.32 -36.79
N ARG A 2 65.15 -35.40 -37.60
CA ARG A 2 65.50 -34.05 -37.14
C ARG A 2 64.22 -33.29 -36.80
N ILE A 3 64.12 -32.73 -35.59
CA ILE A 3 63.08 -31.77 -35.25
C ILE A 3 63.33 -30.54 -36.11
N VAL A 4 62.59 -30.41 -37.21
CA VAL A 4 62.65 -29.21 -38.05
C VAL A 4 62.03 -28.09 -37.23
N CYS A 5 62.86 -27.18 -36.72
CA CYS A 5 62.40 -25.93 -36.14
C CYS A 5 61.63 -25.16 -37.21
N ARG A 6 60.30 -25.22 -37.17
CA ARG A 6 59.43 -24.48 -38.09
C ARG A 6 59.73 -22.99 -37.92
N VAL A 7 60.33 -22.37 -38.95
CA VAL A 7 60.64 -20.94 -38.96
C VAL A 7 59.32 -20.19 -38.79
N LYS A 8 59.16 -19.47 -37.68
CA LYS A 8 57.95 -18.70 -37.39
C LYS A 8 58.00 -17.39 -38.17
N ASN A 9 56.97 -17.12 -38.96
CA ASN A 9 56.80 -15.83 -39.61
C ASN A 9 56.51 -14.76 -38.54
N LYS A 10 57.30 -13.68 -38.53
CA LYS A 10 57.18 -12.54 -37.58
C LYS A 10 56.45 -11.34 -38.17
N ASN A 11 55.94 -11.44 -39.39
CA ASN A 11 55.14 -10.37 -39.99
C ASN A 11 53.88 -10.12 -39.16
N TYR A 12 53.37 -8.88 -39.21
CA TYR A 12 52.15 -8.51 -38.48
C TYR A 12 50.96 -9.38 -38.92
N ALA A 13 50.15 -9.82 -37.96
CA ALA A 13 48.90 -10.52 -38.27
C ALA A 13 47.88 -9.50 -38.84
N PRO A 14 47.13 -9.86 -39.89
CA PRO A 14 46.11 -8.97 -40.48
C PRO A 14 44.93 -8.74 -39.53
N ILE A 15 44.68 -9.67 -38.60
CA ILE A 15 43.65 -9.57 -37.57
C ILE A 15 44.36 -9.53 -36.22
N GLN A 16 44.18 -8.44 -35.49
CA GLN A 16 44.69 -8.31 -34.12
C GLN A 16 43.67 -8.93 -33.17
N ILE A 17 44.14 -9.74 -32.23
CA ILE A 17 43.29 -10.36 -31.23
C ILE A 17 42.76 -9.26 -30.32
N THR A 18 41.44 -9.08 -30.30
CA THR A 18 40.78 -8.11 -29.44
C THR A 18 40.42 -8.76 -28.10
N ALA A 19 40.31 -7.95 -27.04
CA ALA A 19 39.83 -8.44 -25.74
C ALA A 19 38.43 -9.07 -25.85
N GLU A 20 37.57 -8.55 -26.74
CA GLU A 20 36.24 -9.11 -27.00
C GLU A 20 36.31 -10.53 -27.55
N GLN A 21 37.22 -10.79 -28.49
CA GLN A 21 37.39 -12.12 -29.08
C GLN A 21 37.80 -13.16 -28.03
N ILE A 22 38.74 -12.82 -27.15
CA ILE A 22 39.20 -13.69 -26.07
C ILE A 22 38.05 -14.03 -25.11
N VAL A 23 37.27 -13.03 -24.69
CA VAL A 23 36.14 -13.22 -23.77
C VAL A 23 35.03 -14.06 -24.43
N ARG A 24 34.78 -13.87 -25.73
CA ARG A 24 33.80 -14.65 -26.48
C ARG A 24 34.21 -16.12 -26.60
N GLU A 25 35.45 -16.38 -27.03
CA GLU A 25 35.99 -17.74 -27.13
C GLU A 25 36.01 -18.45 -25.77
N ALA A 26 36.42 -17.75 -24.70
CA ALA A 26 36.38 -18.30 -23.34
C ALA A 26 34.95 -18.71 -22.92
N ARG A 27 33.95 -17.87 -23.22
CA ARG A 27 32.55 -18.16 -22.91
C ARG A 27 31.98 -19.31 -23.75
N GLU A 28 32.42 -19.48 -24.98
CA GLU A 28 32.03 -20.59 -25.85
C GLU A 28 32.63 -21.91 -25.36
N LEU A 29 33.88 -21.90 -24.92
CA LEU A 29 34.53 -23.05 -24.28
C LEU A 29 33.78 -23.46 -23.01
N GLU A 30 33.49 -22.51 -22.11
CA GLU A 30 32.72 -22.77 -20.88
C GLU A 30 31.35 -23.38 -21.19
N LYS A 31 30.60 -22.81 -22.15
CA LYS A 31 29.31 -23.39 -22.58
C LYS A 31 29.47 -24.82 -23.11
N SER A 32 30.53 -25.07 -23.87
CA SER A 32 30.81 -26.40 -24.43
C SER A 32 31.16 -27.40 -23.34
N GLU A 33 31.89 -26.99 -22.30
CA GLU A 33 32.24 -27.81 -21.14
C GLU A 33 31.00 -28.13 -20.31
N ILE A 34 30.15 -27.14 -20.03
CA ILE A 34 28.86 -27.34 -19.35
C ILE A 34 27.99 -28.34 -20.11
N HIS A 35 27.99 -28.27 -21.44
CA HIS A 35 27.23 -29.20 -22.27
C HIS A 35 27.78 -30.64 -22.18
N ARG A 36 29.11 -30.80 -22.19
CA ARG A 36 29.78 -32.10 -22.06
C ARG A 36 29.58 -32.74 -20.68
N HIS A 37 29.54 -31.94 -19.63
CA HIS A 37 29.38 -32.43 -18.24
C HIS A 37 27.92 -32.53 -17.79
N ARG A 38 26.95 -32.28 -18.68
CA ARG A 38 25.54 -32.48 -18.33
C ARG A 38 25.26 -33.97 -18.15
N PRO A 39 24.66 -34.39 -17.01
CA PRO A 39 24.33 -35.80 -16.80
C PRO A 39 23.36 -36.30 -17.90
N PRO A 40 23.48 -37.57 -18.32
CA PRO A 40 22.62 -38.13 -19.35
C PRO A 40 21.15 -38.11 -18.89
N LYS A 41 20.23 -37.87 -19.82
CA LYS A 41 18.78 -37.88 -19.54
C LYS A 41 18.34 -39.34 -19.29
N GLN A 42 18.19 -39.72 -18.03
CA GLN A 42 17.64 -41.01 -17.63
C GLN A 42 16.11 -40.91 -17.55
N LYS A 43 15.41 -41.87 -18.15
CA LYS A 43 13.96 -42.05 -17.96
C LYS A 43 13.76 -42.97 -16.76
N ILE A 44 12.80 -42.64 -15.89
CA ILE A 44 12.43 -43.43 -14.72
C ILE A 44 11.22 -44.27 -15.13
N ASN A 45 11.33 -45.59 -15.04
CA ASN A 45 10.28 -46.51 -15.52
C ASN A 45 9.44 -47.04 -14.37
N ASP A 46 10.07 -47.36 -13.23
CA ASP A 46 9.44 -48.08 -12.12
C ASP A 46 9.28 -47.23 -10.86
N GLY A 47 8.33 -47.61 -9.99
CA GLY A 47 8.10 -46.95 -8.70
C GLY A 47 9.28 -47.10 -7.72
N THR A 48 10.03 -48.20 -7.82
CA THR A 48 11.27 -48.44 -7.06
C THR A 48 12.37 -47.47 -7.49
N GLU A 49 12.59 -47.32 -8.80
CA GLU A 49 13.54 -46.35 -9.37
C GLU A 49 13.17 -44.91 -9.00
N LEU A 50 11.87 -44.58 -9.00
CA LEU A 50 11.39 -43.28 -8.54
C LEU A 50 11.71 -43.07 -7.05
N GLY A 51 11.54 -44.10 -6.22
CA GLY A 51 11.90 -44.08 -4.81
C GLY A 51 13.39 -43.83 -4.58
N GLU A 52 14.26 -44.52 -5.31
CA GLU A 52 15.71 -44.33 -5.25
C GLU A 52 16.13 -42.93 -5.73
N TYR A 53 15.53 -42.46 -6.83
CA TYR A 53 15.71 -41.09 -7.31
C TYR A 53 15.35 -40.07 -6.23
N CYS A 54 14.19 -40.24 -5.60
CA CYS A 54 13.72 -39.37 -4.52
C CYS A 54 14.65 -39.40 -3.30
N LEU A 55 15.13 -40.58 -2.89
CA LEU A 55 16.08 -40.71 -1.78
C LEU A 55 17.40 -40.00 -2.07
N ARG A 56 17.97 -40.19 -3.27
CA ARG A 56 19.20 -39.51 -3.68
C ARG A 56 19.00 -37.99 -3.71
N LYS A 57 17.89 -37.51 -4.28
CA LYS A 57 17.56 -36.07 -4.30
C LYS A 57 17.37 -35.48 -2.91
N ARG A 58 16.68 -36.18 -2.00
CA ARG A 58 16.55 -35.77 -0.60
C ARG A 58 17.91 -35.66 0.07
N LYS A 59 18.78 -36.66 -0.12
CA LYS A 59 20.15 -36.62 0.41
C LYS A 59 20.94 -35.42 -0.14
N GLU A 60 20.84 -35.14 -1.45
CA GLU A 60 21.46 -33.95 -2.06
C GLU A 60 20.99 -32.65 -1.39
N PHE A 61 19.68 -32.49 -1.13
CA PHE A 61 19.14 -31.31 -0.45
C PHE A 61 19.55 -31.22 1.01
N GLU A 62 19.49 -32.33 1.77
CA GLU A 62 19.92 -32.35 3.18
C GLU A 62 21.43 -32.09 3.34
N ASP A 63 22.25 -32.64 2.44
CA ASP A 63 23.68 -32.33 2.37
C ASP A 63 23.91 -30.86 1.99
N LEU A 64 23.06 -30.28 1.12
CA LEU A 64 23.13 -28.86 0.76
C LEU A 64 22.77 -27.95 1.94
N ILE A 65 21.73 -28.28 2.70
CA ILE A 65 21.33 -27.57 3.92
C ILE A 65 22.45 -27.62 4.96
N ARG A 66 23.11 -28.78 5.11
CA ARG A 66 24.27 -28.94 6.00
C ARG A 66 25.49 -28.15 5.54
N ARG A 67 25.79 -28.11 4.23
CA ARG A 67 26.97 -27.41 3.68
C ARG A 67 26.84 -25.90 3.61
N VAL A 68 25.73 -25.41 3.05
CA VAL A 68 25.49 -23.96 2.81
C VAL A 68 25.04 -23.26 4.10
N GLY A 69 24.58 -24.03 5.08
CA GLY A 69 24.07 -23.52 6.35
C GLY A 69 22.55 -23.42 6.35
N SER A 70 21.96 -23.79 7.48
CA SER A 70 20.50 -23.83 7.64
C SER A 70 19.82 -22.45 7.57
N TRP A 71 20.56 -21.36 7.65
CA TRP A 71 20.05 -19.99 7.50
C TRP A 71 19.61 -19.65 6.06
N ASN A 72 20.06 -20.41 5.04
CA ASN A 72 19.74 -20.09 3.66
C ASN A 72 18.33 -20.56 3.27
N VAL A 73 17.36 -19.66 3.43
CA VAL A 73 15.94 -19.90 3.09
C VAL A 73 15.73 -20.38 1.65
N LYS A 74 16.53 -19.94 0.68
CA LYS A 74 16.35 -20.35 -0.72
C LYS A 74 16.53 -21.85 -0.92
N VAL A 75 17.38 -22.49 -0.12
CA VAL A 75 17.59 -23.95 -0.18
C VAL A 75 16.35 -24.67 0.35
N TRP A 76 15.81 -24.23 1.47
CA TRP A 76 14.57 -24.76 2.05
C TRP A 76 13.37 -24.63 1.10
N VAL A 77 13.21 -23.46 0.48
CA VAL A 77 12.14 -23.21 -0.50
C VAL A 77 12.26 -24.18 -1.67
N LYS A 78 13.45 -24.33 -2.27
CA LYS A 78 13.67 -25.26 -3.39
C LYS A 78 13.41 -26.72 -2.99
N TYR A 79 13.79 -27.11 -1.78
CA TYR A 79 13.55 -28.47 -1.29
C TYR A 79 12.05 -28.73 -1.12
N ALA A 80 11.33 -27.78 -0.52
CA ALA A 80 9.89 -27.90 -0.31
C ALA A 80 9.09 -27.86 -1.63
N GLU A 81 9.48 -27.01 -2.59
CA GLU A 81 8.92 -26.97 -3.96
C GLU A 81 9.20 -28.28 -4.72
N TRP A 82 10.36 -28.90 -4.49
CA TRP A 82 10.65 -30.21 -5.07
C TRP A 82 9.79 -31.31 -4.47
N GLU A 83 9.60 -31.38 -3.14
CA GLU A 83 8.66 -32.33 -2.51
C GLU A 83 7.21 -32.08 -2.95
N GLU A 84 6.81 -30.81 -3.17
CA GLU A 84 5.52 -30.45 -3.78
C GLU A 84 5.37 -31.07 -5.18
N SER A 85 6.43 -31.01 -6.00
CA SER A 85 6.41 -31.62 -7.35
C SER A 85 6.22 -33.15 -7.32
N GLN A 86 6.64 -33.80 -6.23
CA GLN A 86 6.45 -35.24 -6.01
C GLN A 86 5.08 -35.58 -5.38
N LYS A 87 4.25 -34.56 -5.07
CA LYS A 87 2.96 -34.68 -4.35
C LYS A 87 3.07 -35.27 -2.93
N GLU A 88 4.25 -35.20 -2.33
CA GLU A 88 4.53 -35.63 -0.96
C GLU A 88 4.29 -34.45 0.01
N PHE A 89 3.02 -34.11 0.22
CA PHE A 89 2.65 -32.87 0.93
C PHE A 89 3.06 -32.90 2.41
N ASP A 90 2.95 -34.04 3.10
CA ASP A 90 3.32 -34.15 4.52
C ASP A 90 4.83 -33.95 4.74
N ARG A 91 5.65 -34.43 3.80
CA ARG A 91 7.09 -34.18 3.83
C ARG A 91 7.39 -32.73 3.55
N SER A 92 6.76 -32.14 2.54
CA SER A 92 6.91 -30.71 2.24
C SER A 92 6.57 -29.84 3.47
N ARG A 93 5.48 -30.16 4.19
CA ARG A 93 5.14 -29.52 5.48
C ARG A 93 6.22 -29.68 6.54
N SER A 94 6.78 -30.88 6.69
CA SER A 94 7.88 -31.13 7.62
C SER A 94 9.11 -30.28 7.28
N VAL A 95 9.42 -30.12 6.00
CA VAL A 95 10.50 -29.24 5.52
C VAL A 95 10.22 -27.77 5.86
N TRP A 96 8.99 -27.29 5.65
CA TRP A 96 8.60 -25.93 6.03
C TRP A 96 8.67 -25.69 7.54
N GLU A 97 8.13 -26.60 8.36
CA GLU A 97 8.19 -26.48 9.81
C GLU A 97 9.64 -26.53 10.33
N ARG A 98 10.52 -27.33 9.72
CA ARG A 98 11.95 -27.31 10.02
C ARG A 98 12.59 -25.96 9.64
N ALA A 99 12.24 -25.40 8.48
CA ALA A 99 12.73 -24.08 8.07
C ALA A 99 12.29 -22.99 9.05
N LEU A 100 11.03 -23.03 9.52
CA LEU A 100 10.50 -22.11 10.52
C LEU A 100 11.17 -22.27 11.89
N LYS A 101 11.56 -23.49 12.29
CA LYS A 101 12.33 -23.71 13.52
C LYS A 101 13.71 -23.06 13.47
N VAL A 102 14.32 -22.98 12.29
CA VAL A 102 15.62 -22.31 12.12
C VAL A 102 15.47 -20.80 12.16
N ASP A 103 14.52 -20.25 11.40
CA ASP A 103 14.26 -18.81 11.37
C ASP A 103 12.76 -18.52 11.22
N TYR A 104 12.10 -18.37 12.37
CA TYR A 104 10.68 -18.02 12.42
C TYR A 104 10.42 -16.53 12.17
N LYS A 105 11.45 -15.67 12.23
CA LYS A 105 11.30 -14.21 12.05
C LYS A 105 11.20 -13.84 10.58
N ASN A 106 11.72 -14.68 9.70
CA ASN A 106 11.67 -14.46 8.28
C ASN A 106 10.25 -14.63 7.72
N HIS A 107 9.58 -13.51 7.48
CA HIS A 107 8.23 -13.47 6.90
C HIS A 107 8.15 -14.15 5.51
N THR A 108 9.26 -14.23 4.75
CA THR A 108 9.24 -14.88 3.42
C THR A 108 8.98 -16.37 3.49
N VAL A 109 9.44 -17.05 4.55
CA VAL A 109 9.18 -18.48 4.78
C VAL A 109 7.69 -18.69 5.04
N TRP A 110 7.09 -17.87 5.90
CA TRP A 110 5.65 -17.90 6.17
C TRP A 110 4.81 -17.67 4.92
N LEU A 111 5.18 -16.66 4.11
CA LEU A 111 4.50 -16.38 2.84
C LEU A 111 4.55 -17.59 1.90
N LYS A 112 5.74 -18.20 1.72
CA LYS A 112 5.91 -19.34 0.83
C LYS A 112 5.21 -20.60 1.33
N TYR A 113 5.24 -20.85 2.63
CA TYR A 113 4.55 -21.98 3.23
C TYR A 113 3.02 -21.87 3.08
N ALA A 114 2.48 -20.68 3.35
CA ALA A 114 1.05 -20.46 3.18
C ALA A 114 0.63 -20.47 1.70
N GLU A 115 1.44 -19.91 0.79
CA GLU A 115 1.23 -20.01 -0.67
C GLU A 115 1.21 -21.47 -1.13
N PHE A 116 2.07 -22.33 -0.58
CA PHE A 116 2.10 -23.76 -0.86
C PHE A 116 0.79 -24.46 -0.45
N GLU A 117 0.29 -24.23 0.76
CA GLU A 117 -0.98 -24.83 1.20
C GLU A 117 -2.16 -24.31 0.37
N MET A 118 -2.14 -23.02 -0.02
CA MET A 118 -3.17 -22.42 -0.87
C MET A 118 -3.20 -23.02 -2.27
N LYS A 119 -2.03 -23.20 -2.91
CA LYS A 119 -1.93 -23.81 -4.25
C LYS A 119 -2.50 -25.22 -4.30
N ASN A 120 -2.26 -26.00 -3.24
CA ASN A 120 -2.71 -27.38 -3.12
C ASN A 120 -4.13 -27.52 -2.54
N ARG A 121 -4.85 -26.40 -2.37
CA ARG A 121 -6.25 -26.33 -1.90
C ARG A 121 -6.48 -26.79 -0.45
N PHE A 122 -5.43 -26.82 0.37
CA PHE A 122 -5.53 -27.15 1.79
C PHE A 122 -5.88 -25.90 2.63
N ILE A 123 -7.13 -25.45 2.51
CA ILE A 123 -7.59 -24.17 3.07
C ILE A 123 -7.43 -24.10 4.60
N ASN A 124 -7.80 -25.15 5.32
CA ASN A 124 -7.73 -25.15 6.80
C ASN A 124 -6.27 -25.12 7.29
N HIS A 125 -5.37 -25.82 6.61
CA HIS A 125 -3.94 -25.76 6.91
C HIS A 125 -3.39 -24.35 6.62
N ALA A 126 -3.73 -23.78 5.46
CA ALA A 126 -3.35 -22.41 5.12
C ALA A 126 -3.84 -21.40 6.19
N ARG A 127 -5.08 -21.52 6.67
CA ARG A 127 -5.62 -20.69 7.76
C ARG A 127 -4.80 -20.81 9.04
N ASN A 128 -4.45 -22.04 9.44
CA ASN A 128 -3.65 -22.27 10.64
C ASN A 128 -2.24 -21.66 10.51
N VAL A 129 -1.63 -21.78 9.33
CA VAL A 129 -0.31 -21.18 9.04
C VAL A 129 -0.40 -19.66 9.09
N TRP A 130 -1.38 -19.05 8.42
CA TRP A 130 -1.59 -17.61 8.45
C TRP A 130 -1.87 -17.08 9.84
N HIS A 131 -2.74 -17.75 10.60
CA HIS A 131 -3.05 -17.39 11.98
C HIS A 131 -1.79 -17.42 12.85
N ARG A 132 -1.00 -18.50 12.80
CA ARG A 132 0.29 -18.59 13.50
C ARG A 132 1.24 -17.47 13.06
N ALA A 133 1.33 -17.18 11.77
CA ALA A 133 2.20 -16.15 11.24
C ALA A 133 1.86 -14.76 11.80
N VAL A 134 0.58 -14.38 11.82
CA VAL A 134 0.16 -13.07 12.35
C VAL A 134 0.26 -12.98 13.87
N THR A 135 0.06 -14.07 14.60
CA THR A 135 0.25 -14.12 16.05
C THR A 135 1.72 -13.96 16.43
N LEU A 136 2.64 -14.58 15.68
CA LEU A 136 4.08 -14.51 15.97
C LEU A 136 4.72 -13.23 15.44
N LEU A 137 4.24 -12.71 14.30
CA LEU A 137 4.79 -11.54 13.61
C LEU A 137 3.72 -10.46 13.36
N PRO A 138 3.13 -9.86 14.42
CA PRO A 138 2.02 -8.94 14.28
C PRO A 138 2.40 -7.61 13.60
N ARG A 139 3.69 -7.24 13.62
CA ARG A 139 4.21 -6.00 13.02
C ARG A 139 4.40 -6.07 11.50
N VAL A 140 4.29 -7.26 10.90
CA VAL A 140 4.51 -7.43 9.46
C VAL A 140 3.16 -7.35 8.73
N ASP A 141 2.82 -6.13 8.29
CA ASP A 141 1.56 -5.82 7.59
C ASP A 141 1.28 -6.72 6.37
N GLN A 142 2.34 -7.14 5.66
CA GLN A 142 2.22 -7.99 4.49
C GLN A 142 1.52 -9.33 4.80
N LEU A 143 1.73 -9.90 5.99
CA LEU A 143 1.09 -11.16 6.41
C LEU A 143 -0.41 -10.96 6.60
N TRP A 144 -0.81 -9.86 7.25
CA TRP A 144 -2.21 -9.49 7.43
C TRP A 144 -2.94 -9.29 6.10
N TYR A 145 -2.36 -8.51 5.19
CA TYR A 145 -2.94 -8.28 3.86
C TYR A 145 -3.14 -9.58 3.09
N LYS A 146 -2.17 -10.49 3.10
CA LYS A 146 -2.28 -11.78 2.39
C LYS A 146 -3.30 -12.70 3.04
N TYR A 147 -3.37 -12.72 4.36
CA TYR A 147 -4.36 -13.52 5.08
C TYR A 147 -5.80 -13.04 4.81
N ILE A 148 -6.03 -11.73 4.88
CA ILE A 148 -7.31 -11.11 4.54
C ILE A 148 -7.67 -11.34 3.07
N HIS A 149 -6.69 -11.22 2.16
CA HIS A 149 -6.91 -11.49 0.75
C HIS A 149 -7.36 -12.94 0.52
N MET A 150 -6.77 -13.92 1.21
CA MET A 150 -7.21 -15.30 1.15
C MET A 150 -8.66 -15.47 1.61
N GLU A 151 -9.05 -14.93 2.77
CA GLU A 151 -10.45 -15.05 3.24
C GLU A 151 -11.44 -14.35 2.29
N ASN A 152 -11.03 -13.24 1.67
CA ASN A 152 -11.83 -12.57 0.64
C ASN A 152 -12.03 -13.43 -0.61
N MET A 153 -10.99 -14.14 -1.06
CA MET A 153 -11.10 -15.08 -2.19
C MET A 153 -12.00 -16.27 -1.87
N LEU A 154 -12.09 -16.65 -0.59
CA LEU A 154 -12.99 -17.69 -0.08
C LEU A 154 -14.40 -17.15 0.22
N ALA A 155 -14.68 -15.87 -0.07
CA ALA A 155 -15.93 -15.17 0.25
C ALA A 155 -16.35 -15.23 1.73
N ASN A 156 -15.40 -15.46 2.65
CA ASN A 156 -15.65 -15.52 4.08
C ASN A 156 -15.56 -14.12 4.71
N VAL A 157 -16.60 -13.31 4.48
CA VAL A 157 -16.67 -11.92 4.98
C VAL A 157 -16.56 -11.83 6.51
N PRO A 158 -17.25 -12.66 7.31
CA PRO A 158 -17.11 -12.63 8.77
C PRO A 158 -15.70 -13.02 9.24
N GLY A 159 -15.06 -13.98 8.55
CA GLY A 159 -13.66 -14.35 8.80
C GLY A 159 -12.71 -13.18 8.58
N ALA A 160 -12.81 -12.53 7.41
CA ALA A 160 -11.97 -11.38 7.07
C ALA A 160 -12.12 -10.23 8.09
N ARG A 161 -13.35 -9.99 8.57
CA ARG A 161 -13.63 -8.99 9.63
C ARG A 161 -12.93 -9.31 10.94
N ARG A 162 -12.98 -10.55 11.41
CA ARG A 162 -12.29 -10.96 12.64
C ARG A 162 -10.78 -10.72 12.53
N ILE A 163 -10.20 -11.02 11.37
CA ILE A 163 -8.78 -10.78 11.11
C ILE A 163 -8.46 -9.29 11.14
N PHE A 164 -9.28 -8.45 10.51
CA PHE A 164 -9.13 -7.00 10.61
C PHE A 164 -9.23 -6.51 12.06
N GLN A 165 -10.19 -7.01 12.85
CA GLN A 165 -10.32 -6.63 14.26
C GLN A 165 -9.07 -6.99 15.07
N MET A 166 -8.58 -8.23 14.94
CA MET A 166 -7.31 -8.65 15.55
C MET A 166 -6.15 -7.77 15.12
N TRP A 167 -6.11 -7.35 13.86
CA TRP A 167 -5.05 -6.47 13.37
C TRP A 167 -5.12 -5.09 14.03
N MET A 168 -6.33 -4.53 14.20
CA MET A 168 -6.53 -3.21 14.81
C MET A 168 -6.18 -3.17 16.30
N GLU A 169 -6.18 -4.31 17.01
CA GLU A 169 -5.69 -4.40 18.39
C GLU A 169 -4.21 -4.00 18.52
N TRP A 170 -3.42 -4.21 17.46
CA TRP A 170 -1.99 -3.85 17.44
C TRP A 170 -1.72 -2.39 17.04
N MET A 171 -2.78 -1.60 16.84
CA MET A 171 -2.72 -0.20 16.37
C MET A 171 -1.77 -0.05 15.15
N PRO A 172 -2.15 -0.63 14.00
CA PRO A 172 -1.31 -0.61 12.81
C PRO A 172 -1.31 0.77 12.15
N ASP A 173 -0.47 0.91 11.13
CA ASP A 173 -0.34 2.15 10.38
C ASP A 173 -1.66 2.58 9.72
N ARG A 174 -1.80 3.87 9.40
CA ARG A 174 -2.94 4.48 8.72
C ARG A 174 -3.37 3.74 7.46
N HIS A 175 -2.44 3.11 6.74
CA HIS A 175 -2.77 2.30 5.56
C HIS A 175 -3.63 1.07 5.89
N ALA A 176 -3.40 0.42 7.04
CA ALA A 176 -4.17 -0.72 7.51
C ALA A 176 -5.62 -0.35 7.81
N TRP A 177 -5.83 0.74 8.56
CA TRP A 177 -7.16 1.27 8.87
C TRP A 177 -7.94 1.60 7.60
N LEU A 178 -7.30 2.29 6.65
CA LEU A 178 -7.93 2.64 5.37
C LEU A 178 -8.27 1.40 4.53
N SER A 179 -7.48 0.33 4.62
CA SER A 179 -7.81 -0.94 3.97
C SER A 179 -9.06 -1.58 4.57
N TYR A 180 -9.24 -1.49 5.90
CA TYR A 180 -10.43 -2.03 6.56
C TYR A 180 -11.70 -1.25 6.21
N ILE A 181 -11.61 0.08 6.19
CA ILE A 181 -12.70 0.96 5.74
C ILE A 181 -13.08 0.66 4.28
N LYS A 182 -12.09 0.53 3.39
CA LYS A 182 -12.33 0.17 1.98
C LYS A 182 -13.01 -1.19 1.85
N PHE A 183 -12.67 -2.13 2.73
CA PHE A 183 -13.31 -3.44 2.77
C PHE A 183 -14.80 -3.32 3.17
N GLU A 184 -15.15 -2.60 4.24
CA GLU A 184 -16.57 -2.44 4.61
C GLU A 184 -17.38 -1.65 3.58
N LEU A 185 -16.76 -0.64 2.95
CA LEU A 185 -17.35 0.11 1.83
C LEU A 185 -17.69 -0.80 0.64
N LYS A 186 -16.87 -1.81 0.35
CA LYS A 186 -17.13 -2.79 -0.73
C LYS A 186 -18.42 -3.59 -0.47
N TYR A 187 -18.74 -3.85 0.80
CA TYR A 187 -19.95 -4.56 1.20
C TYR A 187 -21.12 -3.61 1.56
N LYS A 188 -20.98 -2.30 1.31
CA LYS A 188 -21.98 -1.26 1.58
C LYS A 188 -22.37 -1.11 3.06
N GLU A 189 -21.48 -1.48 3.97
CA GLU A 189 -21.70 -1.40 5.42
C GLU A 189 -21.25 -0.04 5.96
N ILE A 190 -22.01 1.01 5.64
CA ILE A 190 -21.64 2.40 5.94
C ILE A 190 -21.54 2.64 7.46
N GLN A 191 -22.46 2.09 8.25
CA GLN A 191 -22.46 2.30 9.69
C GLN A 191 -21.21 1.71 10.36
N ARG A 192 -20.80 0.50 9.97
CA ARG A 192 -19.55 -0.08 10.48
C ARG A 192 -18.33 0.70 10.02
N ALA A 193 -18.33 1.20 8.78
CA ALA A 193 -17.27 2.06 8.30
C ALA A 193 -17.13 3.33 9.17
N ARG A 194 -18.24 3.93 9.62
CA ARG A 194 -18.23 5.05 10.59
C ARG A 194 -17.60 4.65 11.92
N ASP A 195 -18.02 3.53 12.49
CA ASP A 195 -17.46 3.05 13.77
C ASP A 195 -15.94 2.81 13.67
N ILE A 196 -15.47 2.33 12.52
CA ILE A 196 -14.05 2.15 12.24
C ILE A 196 -13.33 3.50 12.09
N PHE A 197 -13.95 4.49 11.44
CA PHE A 197 -13.40 5.83 11.33
C PHE A 197 -13.27 6.52 12.70
N GLU A 198 -14.27 6.37 13.56
CA GLU A 198 -14.22 6.88 14.94
C GLU A 198 -13.02 6.28 15.70
N ARG A 199 -12.83 4.95 15.60
CA ARG A 199 -11.67 4.27 16.19
C ARG A 199 -10.34 4.70 15.54
N PHE A 200 -10.33 4.93 14.23
CA PHE A 200 -9.15 5.36 13.49
C PHE A 200 -8.67 6.75 13.93
N VAL A 201 -9.60 7.69 14.10
CA VAL A 201 -9.31 9.05 14.55
C VAL A 201 -8.82 9.09 16.00
N LEU A 202 -9.35 8.21 16.86
CA LEU A 202 -8.85 8.05 18.23
C LEU A 202 -7.44 7.45 18.27
N CYS A 203 -7.14 6.47 17.41
CA CYS A 203 -5.83 5.84 17.33
C CYS A 203 -4.76 6.74 16.71
N HIS A 204 -5.14 7.54 15.70
CA HIS A 204 -4.26 8.44 14.97
C HIS A 204 -4.86 9.86 14.94
N PRO A 205 -4.68 10.67 16.01
CA PRO A 205 -5.21 12.04 16.13
C PRO A 205 -4.56 13.07 15.18
N ASN A 206 -4.43 12.75 13.90
CA ASN A 206 -3.80 13.60 12.90
C ASN A 206 -4.88 14.34 12.11
N VAL A 207 -4.59 15.58 11.68
CA VAL A 207 -5.51 16.35 10.83
C VAL A 207 -5.86 15.62 9.54
N ALA A 208 -4.87 14.92 8.96
CA ALA A 208 -5.08 14.12 7.76
C ALA A 208 -6.04 12.91 7.98
N SER A 209 -6.20 12.43 9.21
CA SER A 209 -7.19 11.40 9.57
C SER A 209 -8.59 12.00 9.59
N TRP A 210 -8.76 13.15 10.24
CA TRP A 210 -10.02 13.90 10.30
C TRP A 210 -10.51 14.34 8.92
N ILE A 211 -9.65 14.92 8.08
CA ILE A 211 -10.01 15.31 6.71
C ILE A 211 -10.50 14.10 5.90
N ARG A 212 -9.92 12.91 6.10
CA ARG A 212 -10.40 11.70 5.42
C ARG A 212 -11.74 11.23 5.94
N TYR A 213 -11.97 11.31 7.25
CA TYR A 213 -13.25 10.96 7.84
C TYR A 213 -14.36 11.91 7.34
N ALA A 214 -14.09 13.22 7.33
CA ALA A 214 -15.01 14.21 6.80
C ALA A 214 -15.29 14.00 5.30
N LYS A 215 -14.27 13.75 4.47
CA LYS A 215 -14.46 13.38 3.04
C LYS A 215 -15.26 12.10 2.83
N PHE A 216 -15.26 11.19 3.79
CA PHE A 216 -16.09 10.00 3.75
C PHE A 216 -17.55 10.33 4.08
N GLU A 217 -17.81 11.14 5.10
CA GLU A 217 -19.17 11.59 5.45
C GLU A 217 -19.79 12.45 4.34
N ILE A 218 -19.03 13.33 3.69
CA ILE A 218 -19.52 14.12 2.54
C ILE A 218 -20.05 13.23 1.41
N LYS A 219 -19.47 12.04 1.22
CA LYS A 219 -19.85 11.12 0.15
C LYS A 219 -21.01 10.20 0.51
N ASN A 220 -21.14 9.82 1.78
CA ASN A 220 -21.99 8.71 2.20
C ASN A 220 -23.00 9.10 3.29
N GLY A 221 -22.90 10.30 3.85
CA GLY A 221 -23.68 10.77 5.00
C GLY A 221 -24.41 12.08 4.70
N ASP A 222 -24.98 12.63 5.77
CA ASP A 222 -25.74 13.86 5.72
C ASP A 222 -24.82 15.07 5.97
N ALA A 223 -25.23 16.25 5.50
CA ALA A 223 -24.47 17.48 5.73
C ALA A 223 -24.29 17.76 7.24
N CYS A 224 -25.26 17.40 8.08
CA CYS A 224 -25.19 17.56 9.53
C CYS A 224 -24.12 16.66 10.18
N THR A 225 -24.00 15.40 9.77
CA THR A 225 -22.99 14.48 10.33
C THR A 225 -21.59 14.90 9.89
N SER A 226 -21.45 15.28 8.62
CA SER A 226 -20.21 15.82 8.07
C SER A 226 -19.74 17.05 8.84
N ARG A 227 -20.65 17.97 9.17
CA ARG A 227 -20.35 19.18 9.94
C ARG A 227 -19.90 18.87 11.37
N ASN A 228 -20.60 17.98 12.07
CA ASN A 228 -20.21 17.56 13.41
C ASN A 228 -18.78 16.96 13.44
N VAL A 229 -18.40 16.18 12.41
CA VAL A 229 -17.02 15.67 12.29
C VAL A 229 -16.01 16.80 12.14
N PHE A 230 -16.31 17.84 11.36
CA PHE A 230 -15.42 18.99 11.21
C PHE A 230 -15.34 19.83 12.49
N GLU A 231 -16.45 20.10 13.17
CA GLU A 231 -16.46 20.82 14.46
C GLU A 231 -15.62 20.08 15.50
N ARG A 232 -15.78 18.76 15.62
CA ARG A 232 -14.95 17.93 16.50
C ARG A 232 -13.46 17.94 16.10
N ALA A 233 -13.18 17.97 14.80
CA ALA A 233 -11.80 18.08 14.31
C ALA A 233 -11.20 19.45 14.69
N LEU A 234 -11.97 20.53 14.57
CA LEU A 234 -11.57 21.88 14.94
C LEU A 234 -11.30 21.99 16.44
N ASP A 235 -12.16 21.43 17.30
CA ASP A 235 -11.93 21.41 18.76
C ASP A 235 -10.60 20.71 19.12
N LYS A 236 -10.25 19.65 18.40
CA LYS A 236 -9.00 18.92 18.63
C LYS A 236 -7.78 19.61 18.04
N VAL A 237 -7.94 20.31 16.93
CA VAL A 237 -6.88 21.09 16.27
C VAL A 237 -6.62 22.40 17.00
N ALA A 238 -7.64 23.04 17.58
CA ALA A 238 -7.48 24.23 18.43
C ALA A 238 -6.59 23.96 19.65
N ALA A 239 -6.50 22.70 20.08
CA ALA A 239 -5.57 22.25 21.12
C ALA A 239 -4.14 21.96 20.60
N ALA A 240 -3.96 21.78 19.29
CA ALA A 240 -2.67 21.49 18.66
C ALA A 240 -2.08 22.78 18.06
N VAL A 241 -0.95 23.23 18.58
CA VAL A 241 -0.34 24.55 18.33
C VAL A 241 0.21 24.73 16.89
N ASP A 242 0.02 23.76 15.99
CA ASP A 242 0.64 23.73 14.66
C ASP A 242 -0.26 24.35 13.57
N ASN A 243 0.04 25.60 13.22
CA ASN A 243 -0.72 26.42 12.27
C ASN A 243 -0.83 25.83 10.84
N GLU A 244 0.12 25.01 10.38
CA GLU A 244 0.11 24.50 8.98
C GLU A 244 -0.84 23.32 8.78
N GLU A 245 -1.01 22.44 9.77
CA GLU A 245 -1.96 21.33 9.65
C GLU A 245 -3.38 21.84 9.83
N ALA A 246 -3.59 22.77 10.77
CA ALA A 246 -4.86 23.45 10.94
C ALA A 246 -5.33 24.13 9.65
N GLN A 247 -4.42 24.80 8.94
CA GLN A 247 -4.70 25.43 7.65
C GLN A 247 -5.31 24.45 6.62
N LYS A 248 -4.82 23.20 6.56
CA LYS A 248 -5.36 22.19 5.65
C LYS A 248 -6.77 21.75 6.04
N LEU A 249 -7.07 21.72 7.33
CA LEU A 249 -8.42 21.44 7.83
C LEU A 249 -9.38 22.57 7.45
N PHE A 250 -8.97 23.82 7.66
CA PHE A 250 -9.78 25.00 7.33
C PHE A 250 -10.13 25.07 5.84
N ILE A 251 -9.16 24.80 4.95
CA ILE A 251 -9.44 24.74 3.50
C ILE A 251 -10.48 23.66 3.21
N ALA A 252 -10.30 22.46 3.76
CA ALA A 252 -11.23 21.35 3.54
C ALA A 252 -12.64 21.63 4.10
N PHE A 253 -12.74 22.37 5.20
CA PHE A 253 -14.02 22.78 5.78
C PHE A 253 -14.70 23.88 4.95
N ALA A 254 -13.93 24.87 4.46
CA ALA A 254 -14.44 25.91 3.57
C ALA A 254 -14.96 25.31 2.26
N ASP A 255 -14.23 24.37 1.65
CA ASP A 255 -14.67 23.64 0.46
C ASP A 255 -15.99 22.88 0.72
N PHE A 256 -16.14 22.30 1.91
CA PHE A 256 -17.37 21.60 2.32
C PHE A 256 -18.55 22.56 2.48
N GLU A 257 -18.42 23.65 3.24
CA GLU A 257 -19.50 24.61 3.44
C GLU A 257 -19.89 25.33 2.15
N ALA A 258 -18.92 25.59 1.26
CA ALA A 258 -19.17 26.08 -0.09
C ALA A 258 -20.01 25.08 -0.90
N SER A 259 -19.72 23.78 -0.80
CA SER A 259 -20.54 22.74 -1.45
C SER A 259 -21.95 22.60 -0.84
N CYS A 260 -22.13 23.00 0.42
CA CYS A 260 -23.43 23.02 1.09
C CYS A 260 -24.23 24.33 0.87
N HIS A 261 -23.71 25.27 0.07
CA HIS A 261 -24.29 26.59 -0.19
C HIS A 261 -24.43 27.52 1.05
N GLU A 262 -23.72 27.26 2.15
CA GLU A 262 -23.71 28.11 3.36
C GLU A 262 -22.46 29.00 3.41
N ILE A 263 -22.37 29.94 2.46
CA ILE A 263 -21.20 30.82 2.24
C ILE A 263 -20.90 31.69 3.49
N ASP A 264 -21.93 32.14 4.21
CA ASP A 264 -21.76 33.03 5.36
C ASP A 264 -21.15 32.31 6.57
N ARG A 265 -21.44 31.01 6.74
CA ARG A 265 -20.77 30.19 7.76
C ARG A 265 -19.36 29.81 7.36
N ALA A 266 -19.12 29.50 6.08
CA ALA A 266 -17.77 29.30 5.56
C ALA A 266 -16.88 30.51 5.89
N LYS A 267 -17.39 31.73 5.63
CA LYS A 267 -16.73 32.98 5.99
C LYS A 267 -16.54 33.13 7.50
N PHE A 268 -17.58 32.91 8.31
CA PHE A 268 -17.48 33.06 9.76
C PHE A 268 -16.45 32.12 10.38
N THR A 269 -16.37 30.87 9.92
CA THR A 269 -15.46 29.87 10.50
C THR A 269 -14.02 30.12 10.05
N VAL A 270 -13.82 30.45 8.76
CA VAL A 270 -12.50 30.80 8.24
C VAL A 270 -11.99 32.10 8.87
N PHE A 271 -12.79 33.17 8.92
CA PHE A 271 -12.36 34.49 9.40
C PHE A 271 -12.41 34.64 10.93
N GLY A 272 -13.31 33.93 11.61
CA GLY A 272 -13.52 34.01 13.06
C GLY A 272 -12.47 33.26 13.89
N GLU A 273 -11.76 32.29 13.32
CA GLU A 273 -10.64 31.59 13.98
C GLU A 273 -9.27 32.06 13.50
N LEU A 274 -9.16 32.64 12.29
CA LEU A 274 -7.97 33.39 11.86
C LEU A 274 -7.66 34.60 12.76
N SER A 275 -8.66 35.17 13.43
CA SER A 275 -8.47 36.21 14.46
C SER A 275 -8.02 35.65 15.82
N LYS A 276 -8.20 34.35 16.08
CA LYS A 276 -7.74 33.68 17.31
C LYS A 276 -6.33 33.10 17.22
N LEU A 277 -5.78 32.91 16.00
CA LEU A 277 -4.47 32.31 15.73
C LEU A 277 -3.34 33.35 15.49
N GLU A 278 -3.38 34.51 16.14
CA GLU A 278 -2.29 35.49 16.04
C GLU A 278 -0.98 34.90 16.60
N PRO A 279 0.16 34.90 15.86
CA PRO A 279 0.55 35.81 14.79
C PRO A 279 0.97 35.10 13.46
N LEU A 280 0.23 35.35 12.37
CA LEU A 280 0.72 35.11 10.99
C LEU A 280 1.14 36.44 10.34
N SER A 281 2.21 36.42 9.54
CA SER A 281 2.68 37.61 8.80
C SER A 281 1.63 38.13 7.80
N GLU A 282 1.54 39.46 7.66
CA GLU A 282 0.53 40.14 6.82
C GLU A 282 0.53 39.70 5.35
N GLU A 283 1.68 39.28 4.82
CA GLU A 283 1.81 38.75 3.46
C GLU A 283 1.06 37.42 3.28
N ARG A 284 1.12 36.53 4.29
CA ARG A 284 0.43 35.24 4.26
C ARG A 284 -1.09 35.45 4.38
N LYS A 285 -1.53 36.37 5.25
CA LYS A 285 -2.96 36.77 5.36
C LYS A 285 -3.50 37.32 4.04
N SER A 286 -2.69 38.10 3.33
CA SER A 286 -3.08 38.73 2.05
C SER A 286 -3.14 37.73 0.90
N LYS A 287 -2.23 36.75 0.88
CA LYS A 287 -2.26 35.65 -0.09
C LYS A 287 -3.46 34.74 0.16
N TRP A 288 -3.74 34.42 1.42
CA TRP A 288 -4.88 33.60 1.81
C TRP A 288 -6.23 34.26 1.54
N ARG A 289 -6.38 35.55 1.84
CA ARG A 289 -7.58 36.32 1.46
C ARG A 289 -7.84 36.25 -0.05
N ARG A 290 -6.81 36.45 -0.88
CA ARG A 290 -6.94 36.35 -2.34
C ARG A 290 -7.32 34.94 -2.82
N GLU A 291 -6.75 33.90 -2.24
CA GLU A 291 -7.09 32.51 -2.58
C GLU A 291 -8.51 32.13 -2.14
N MET A 292 -8.93 32.55 -0.93
CA MET A 292 -10.29 32.34 -0.43
C MET A 292 -11.32 33.16 -1.20
N ASP A 293 -11.04 34.43 -1.53
CA ASP A 293 -11.92 35.27 -2.36
C ASP A 293 -12.06 34.70 -3.78
N SER A 294 -11.00 34.07 -4.31
CA SER A 294 -11.05 33.38 -5.60
C SER A 294 -11.85 32.06 -5.55
N LEU A 295 -11.82 31.34 -4.44
CA LEU A 295 -12.54 30.07 -4.25
C LEU A 295 -14.02 30.29 -3.88
N LEU A 296 -14.31 31.35 -3.13
CA LEU A 296 -15.65 31.78 -2.70
C LEU A 296 -16.28 32.80 -3.66
N ALA A 297 -15.63 33.11 -4.78
CA ALA A 297 -16.20 33.95 -5.84
C ALA A 297 -17.55 33.36 -6.27
N PRO A 298 -18.65 34.13 -6.26
CA PRO A 298 -19.95 33.62 -6.65
C PRO A 298 -19.89 33.13 -8.10
N ARG A 299 -19.92 31.81 -8.32
CA ARG A 299 -20.19 31.28 -9.66
C ARG A 299 -21.65 31.57 -9.98
N ASN A 300 -21.85 32.63 -10.75
CA ASN A 300 -23.02 32.98 -11.56
C ASN A 300 -24.29 33.45 -10.83
N TYR A 301 -24.25 34.67 -10.28
CA TYR A 301 -25.33 35.65 -10.51
C TYR A 301 -24.71 37.05 -10.50
N THR A 302 -24.43 37.57 -11.69
CA THR A 302 -24.10 38.97 -11.91
C THR A 302 -25.37 39.80 -11.66
N VAL A 303 -25.43 40.47 -10.52
CA VAL A 303 -26.37 41.58 -10.32
C VAL A 303 -25.74 42.79 -10.98
N GLU A 304 -26.20 43.14 -12.19
CA GLU A 304 -25.84 44.40 -12.84
C GLU A 304 -26.55 45.56 -12.13
N LEU A 305 -25.75 46.45 -11.53
CA LEU A 305 -26.22 47.73 -11.01
C LEU A 305 -26.31 48.72 -12.18
N VAL A 306 -27.53 49.00 -12.66
CA VAL A 306 -27.77 50.06 -13.64
C VAL A 306 -28.24 51.33 -12.92
N PRO A 307 -27.45 52.41 -12.93
CA PRO A 307 -27.84 53.67 -12.28
C PRO A 307 -28.86 54.42 -13.15
N ALA A 308 -30.11 54.53 -12.68
CA ALA A 308 -31.13 55.37 -13.31
C ALA A 308 -31.21 56.74 -12.61
N LYS A 309 -30.90 57.81 -13.34
CA LYS A 309 -31.09 59.20 -12.86
C LYS A 309 -32.50 59.67 -13.20
N GLN A 310 -33.32 59.96 -12.19
CA GLN A 310 -34.55 60.73 -12.38
C GLN A 310 -34.37 62.15 -11.83
N ASN A 311 -34.51 63.14 -12.71
CA ASN A 311 -34.52 64.55 -12.35
C ASN A 311 -35.92 64.96 -11.89
N ASN A 312 -36.04 65.40 -10.64
CA ASN A 312 -37.12 66.31 -10.24
C ASN A 312 -36.50 67.50 -9.50
N ALA A 313 -36.94 68.69 -9.89
CA ALA A 313 -36.43 69.96 -9.40
C ALA A 313 -36.69 70.12 -7.89
N ASN A 314 -35.71 70.71 -7.21
CA ASN A 314 -35.62 71.07 -5.80
C ASN A 314 -35.03 70.00 -4.84
N VAL A 315 -33.71 70.12 -4.69
CA VAL A 315 -32.90 69.92 -3.46
C VAL A 315 -33.16 68.65 -2.65
N ARG A 316 -32.62 67.52 -3.13
CA ARG A 316 -31.74 66.54 -2.44
C ARG A 316 -31.66 65.28 -3.30
N ILE A 317 -30.44 64.92 -3.72
CA ILE A 317 -30.18 63.67 -4.44
C ILE A 317 -30.25 62.54 -3.41
N PHE A 318 -31.21 61.62 -3.56
CA PHE A 318 -31.22 60.36 -2.83
C PHE A 318 -30.93 59.23 -3.83
N GLU A 319 -29.84 58.50 -3.61
CA GLU A 319 -29.58 57.24 -4.31
C GLU A 319 -30.49 56.17 -3.71
N VAL A 320 -31.54 55.78 -4.45
CA VAL A 320 -32.42 54.68 -4.06
C VAL A 320 -32.00 53.45 -4.85
N TYR A 321 -31.44 52.46 -4.15
CA TYR A 321 -31.14 51.14 -4.71
C TYR A 321 -32.42 50.28 -4.63
N SER A 322 -33.01 49.94 -5.77
CA SER A 322 -34.09 48.96 -5.85
C SER A 322 -33.57 47.61 -6.33
N ILE A 323 -34.01 46.54 -5.67
CA ILE A 323 -33.71 45.15 -6.04
C ILE A 323 -34.85 44.69 -6.96
N SER A 324 -34.60 44.51 -8.26
CA SER A 324 -35.55 43.80 -9.13
C SER A 324 -35.06 42.38 -9.38
N GLY A 325 -35.73 41.40 -8.77
CA GLY A 325 -35.59 39.99 -9.10
C GLY A 325 -36.42 39.61 -10.33
N ARG A 326 -35.88 38.73 -11.17
CA ARG A 326 -36.68 37.74 -11.87
C ARG A 326 -36.30 36.36 -11.38
#